data_AF-A0A660YXY1-F1
#
_entry.id   AF-A0A660YXY1-F1
#
_cell.length_a   1.000
_cell.length_b   1.000
_cell.length_c   1.000
_cell.angle_alpha   90.00
_cell.angle_beta   90.00
_cell.angle_gamma   90.00
#
_symmetry.space_group_name_H-M   'P 1'
#
loop_
_entity.id
_entity.type
_entity.pdbx_description
1 polymer ?
#
loop_
_entity_poly.entity_id
_entity_poly.type
_entity_poly.pdbx_seq_one_letter_code
_entity_poly.pdbx_strand_id
1 'polypeptide(L)'
;MRKNKNSYYPKFIFLITAIALLFLGFMEGDKKGNKSNKQYILNKTQTSGKQGDAYRFNINNLNIPINRVGTIADVNIPPDGTLGRFGGIGVIFSSGFFMSGFTNGRLWAFAQASASLIENMTPGTVASGPNDPDAVIYVVNKEDEPFGLSWQDWKTAVDKFDADFYNGDGSVDGDGNPTYTPIDHNGNGKWDDDEDMPDLLGDETAWCVYTDGQLGAQRLRFAGVDPQGVEIRQTIFGFASKGALGN
;
A
#
# COMPACT_ATOMS: atom_id res chain seq x y z
N MET A 1 4.10 -21.89 -73.80
CA MET A 1 3.62 -21.95 -72.40
C MET A 1 4.33 -20.89 -71.57
N ARG A 2 3.67 -19.79 -71.18
CA ARG A 2 4.21 -18.79 -70.23
C ARG A 2 3.83 -19.21 -68.82
N LYS A 3 4.81 -19.55 -67.98
CA LYS A 3 4.59 -19.77 -66.53
C LYS A 3 4.46 -18.43 -65.83
N ASN A 4 3.27 -18.14 -65.28
CA ASN A 4 3.05 -17.05 -64.33
C ASN A 4 3.90 -17.31 -63.09
N LYS A 5 4.92 -16.47 -62.86
CA LYS A 5 5.59 -16.41 -61.56
C LYS A 5 4.73 -15.51 -60.67
N ASN A 6 3.95 -16.12 -59.78
CA ASN A 6 3.32 -15.40 -58.68
C ASN A 6 4.43 -14.73 -57.87
N SER A 7 4.57 -13.42 -58.05
CA SER A 7 5.50 -12.62 -57.27
C SER A 7 4.96 -12.52 -55.85
N TYR A 8 5.65 -13.15 -54.89
CA TYR A 8 5.34 -13.04 -53.45
C TYR A 8 5.83 -11.70 -52.85
N TYR A 9 6.55 -10.89 -53.62
CA TYR A 9 7.10 -9.59 -53.23
C TYR A 9 6.05 -8.56 -52.74
N PRO A 10 4.91 -8.33 -53.41
CA PRO A 10 3.95 -7.33 -52.94
C PRO A 10 3.29 -7.73 -51.60
N LYS A 11 3.14 -9.03 -51.34
CA LYS A 11 2.57 -9.54 -50.07
C LYS A 11 3.56 -9.41 -48.90
N PHE A 12 4.84 -9.61 -49.17
CA PHE A 12 5.90 -9.47 -48.16
C PHE A 12 6.15 -8.01 -47.78
N ILE A 13 6.08 -7.10 -48.76
CA ILE A 13 6.16 -5.65 -48.51
C ILE A 13 4.97 -5.21 -47.64
N PHE A 14 3.74 -5.61 -47.98
CA PHE A 14 2.55 -5.25 -47.18
C PHE A 14 2.62 -5.73 -45.73
N LEU A 15 3.18 -6.91 -45.48
CA LEU A 15 3.37 -7.45 -44.13
C LEU A 15 4.39 -6.63 -43.32
N ILE A 16 5.50 -6.21 -43.94
CA ILE A 16 6.51 -5.35 -43.29
C ILE A 16 5.92 -3.97 -42.98
N THR A 17 5.13 -3.39 -43.90
CA THR A 17 4.49 -2.09 -43.65
C THR A 17 3.44 -2.15 -42.54
N ALA A 18 2.68 -3.25 -42.46
CA ALA A 18 1.69 -3.46 -41.39
C ALA A 18 2.37 -3.64 -40.01
N ILE A 19 3.49 -4.35 -39.95
CA ILE A 19 4.28 -4.50 -38.72
C ILE A 19 4.91 -3.16 -38.31
N ALA A 20 5.43 -2.37 -39.26
CA ALA A 20 5.98 -1.06 -38.97
C ALA A 20 4.93 -0.07 -38.42
N LEU A 21 3.68 -0.14 -38.90
CA LEU A 21 2.58 0.68 -38.39
C LEU A 21 2.14 0.30 -36.97
N LEU A 22 2.31 -0.98 -36.56
CA LEU A 22 2.09 -1.41 -35.18
C LEU A 22 3.13 -0.86 -34.19
N PHE A 23 4.37 -0.61 -34.64
CA PHE A 23 5.41 0.00 -33.80
C PHE A 23 5.32 1.54 -33.72
N LEU A 24 4.71 2.20 -34.71
CA LEU A 24 4.52 3.65 -34.71
C LEU A 24 3.38 4.11 -33.78
N GLY A 25 2.43 3.22 -33.46
CA GLY A 25 1.32 3.52 -32.52
C GLY A 25 1.72 3.61 -31.03
N PHE A 26 2.97 3.32 -30.68
CA PHE A 26 3.48 3.38 -29.30
C PHE A 26 4.57 4.44 -29.08
N MET A 27 4.79 5.36 -30.02
CA MET A 27 5.89 6.34 -29.95
C MET A 27 5.46 7.81 -30.04
N GLU A 28 4.23 8.13 -29.65
CA GLU A 28 3.69 9.50 -29.75
C GLU A 28 3.66 10.29 -28.43
N GLY A 29 4.07 9.67 -27.31
CA GLY A 29 4.02 10.30 -25.98
C GLY A 29 5.17 11.26 -25.64
N ASP A 30 6.33 11.20 -26.30
CA ASP A 30 7.57 11.73 -25.69
C ASP A 30 8.46 12.60 -26.61
N LYS A 31 7.85 13.45 -27.44
CA LYS A 31 8.59 14.29 -28.42
C LYS A 31 8.29 15.78 -28.42
N LYS A 32 7.80 16.36 -27.32
CA LYS A 32 7.76 17.83 -27.19
C LYS A 32 8.28 18.27 -25.83
N GLY A 33 9.60 18.41 -25.76
CA GLY A 33 10.32 19.04 -24.66
C GLY A 33 10.03 20.54 -24.57
N ASN A 34 8.93 20.89 -23.91
CA ASN A 34 8.84 22.15 -23.18
C ASN A 34 9.09 21.84 -21.70
N LYS A 35 10.37 21.82 -21.31
CA LYS A 35 10.76 21.72 -19.90
C LYS A 35 10.45 23.03 -19.19
N SER A 36 9.19 23.22 -18.83
CA SER A 36 8.91 23.83 -17.54
C SER A 36 9.36 22.77 -16.53
N ASN A 37 10.56 22.92 -15.95
CA ASN A 37 10.92 22.21 -14.72
C ASN A 37 10.00 22.75 -13.61
N LYS A 38 8.72 22.38 -13.65
CA LYS A 38 7.99 22.17 -12.41
C LYS A 38 8.60 20.91 -11.85
N GLN A 39 9.66 21.13 -11.07
CA GLN A 39 9.99 20.21 -10.01
C GLN A 39 8.69 20.11 -9.22
N TYR A 40 7.95 19.03 -9.44
CA TYR A 40 6.84 18.71 -8.57
C TYR A 40 7.52 18.33 -7.26
N ILE A 41 7.67 19.33 -6.40
CA ILE A 41 7.82 19.07 -4.99
C ILE A 41 6.55 18.30 -4.68
N LEU A 42 6.69 17.03 -4.29
CA LEU A 42 5.62 16.29 -3.64
C LEU A 42 5.04 17.25 -2.62
N ASN A 43 3.85 17.79 -2.92
CA ASN A 43 3.18 18.63 -1.96
C ASN A 43 3.07 17.76 -0.72
N LYS A 44 3.53 18.30 0.42
CA LYS A 44 3.41 17.78 1.80
C LYS A 44 1.94 17.58 2.18
N THR A 45 1.20 16.85 1.37
CA THR A 45 -0.26 16.86 1.34
C THR A 45 -0.86 15.68 2.06
N GLN A 46 -0.04 14.76 2.57
CA GLN A 46 -0.50 13.81 3.58
C GLN A 46 0.54 13.71 4.68
N THR A 47 0.12 14.20 5.85
CA THR A 47 0.87 14.16 7.10
C THR A 47 1.29 12.72 7.38
N SER A 48 2.55 12.49 7.71
CA SER A 48 2.99 11.23 8.34
C SER A 48 2.48 11.15 9.79
N GLY A 49 2.71 10.03 10.46
CA GLY A 49 2.24 9.73 11.81
C GLY A 49 0.89 9.03 11.82
N LYS A 50 0.14 9.20 12.91
CA LYS A 50 -1.15 8.53 13.14
C LYS A 50 -2.30 9.13 12.31
N GLN A 51 -2.81 8.38 11.31
CA GLN A 51 -3.79 8.90 10.32
C GLN A 51 -5.27 8.61 10.61
N GLY A 52 -5.56 7.65 11.48
CA GLY A 52 -6.94 7.24 11.79
C GLY A 52 -7.49 6.16 10.86
N ASP A 53 -8.76 6.28 10.47
CA ASP A 53 -9.51 5.20 9.79
C ASP A 53 -9.08 4.96 8.34
N ALA A 54 -8.61 6.01 7.66
CA ALA A 54 -8.32 5.99 6.23
C ALA A 54 -7.16 6.90 5.89
N TYR A 55 -6.41 6.51 4.87
CA TYR A 55 -5.26 7.24 4.37
C TYR A 55 -5.24 7.17 2.85
N ARG A 56 -4.70 8.17 2.18
CA ARG A 56 -4.58 8.16 0.72
C ARG A 56 -3.12 8.00 0.34
N PHE A 57 -2.73 6.79 -0.01
CA PHE A 57 -1.38 6.53 -0.47
C PHE A 57 -1.16 7.19 -1.83
N ASN A 58 -0.27 8.19 -1.94
CA ASN A 58 -0.13 9.02 -3.14
C ASN A 58 1.32 9.23 -3.56
N ILE A 59 1.82 8.32 -4.39
CA ILE A 59 3.19 8.33 -4.89
C ILE A 59 3.22 7.97 -6.37
N ASN A 60 4.10 8.56 -7.18
CA ASN A 60 4.26 8.25 -8.61
C ASN A 60 2.98 8.38 -9.45
N ASN A 61 2.21 9.45 -9.25
CA ASN A 61 0.89 9.65 -9.87
C ASN A 61 -0.12 8.54 -9.55
N LEU A 62 0.21 7.62 -8.64
CA LEU A 62 -0.64 6.57 -8.15
C LEU A 62 -1.27 7.05 -6.85
N ASN A 63 -2.55 7.39 -6.91
CA ASN A 63 -3.34 7.88 -5.81
C ASN A 63 -4.36 6.81 -5.42
N ILE A 64 -4.14 6.15 -4.28
CA ILE A 64 -4.94 5.01 -3.82
C ILE A 64 -5.43 5.28 -2.39
N PRO A 65 -6.74 5.42 -2.16
CA PRO A 65 -7.28 5.46 -0.81
C PRO A 65 -7.28 4.04 -0.20
N ILE A 66 -6.91 3.95 1.07
CA ILE A 66 -6.83 2.73 1.88
C ILE A 66 -7.51 2.95 3.22
N ASN A 67 -7.96 1.89 3.89
CA ASN A 67 -8.50 1.96 5.25
C ASN A 67 -7.80 0.97 6.19
N ARG A 68 -8.03 1.14 7.49
CA ARG A 68 -7.45 0.32 8.56
C ARG A 68 -8.02 -1.09 8.70
N VAL A 69 -8.79 -1.57 7.72
CA VAL A 69 -9.34 -2.94 7.71
C VAL A 69 -8.98 -3.70 6.44
N GLY A 70 -8.06 -3.17 5.63
CA GLY A 70 -7.53 -3.84 4.45
C GLY A 70 -8.27 -3.58 3.14
N THR A 71 -9.23 -2.66 3.11
CA THR A 71 -9.86 -2.22 1.85
C THR A 71 -8.92 -1.26 1.14
N ILE A 72 -8.64 -1.55 -0.12
CA ILE A 72 -7.82 -0.73 -1.01
C ILE A 72 -8.69 -0.21 -2.15
N ALA A 73 -8.49 1.04 -2.55
CA ALA A 73 -9.20 1.79 -3.59
C ALA A 73 -10.68 2.10 -3.29
N ASP A 74 -11.45 1.15 -2.78
CA ASP A 74 -12.88 1.35 -2.49
C ASP A 74 -13.10 1.99 -1.10
N VAL A 75 -12.41 3.09 -0.87
CA VAL A 75 -12.45 3.87 0.37
C VAL A 75 -12.70 5.33 -0.01
N ASN A 76 -13.78 5.91 0.52
CA ASN A 76 -14.21 7.25 0.15
C ASN A 76 -13.47 8.31 0.97
N ILE A 77 -12.46 8.96 0.39
CA ILE A 77 -11.74 10.07 1.03
C ILE A 77 -11.95 11.35 0.20
N PRO A 78 -12.77 12.32 0.65
CA PRO A 78 -12.97 13.58 -0.06
C PRO A 78 -11.66 14.38 -0.25
N PRO A 79 -11.55 15.22 -1.30
CA PRO A 79 -12.54 15.42 -2.38
C PRO A 79 -12.47 14.37 -3.49
N ASP A 80 -11.39 13.60 -3.58
CA ASP A 80 -11.13 12.67 -4.70
C ASP A 80 -12.01 11.41 -4.66
N GLY A 81 -12.59 11.08 -3.51
CA GLY A 81 -13.51 9.97 -3.33
C GLY A 81 -12.85 8.59 -3.41
N THR A 82 -13.59 7.58 -3.87
CA THR A 82 -13.09 6.20 -4.06
C THR A 82 -12.23 6.07 -5.33
N LEU A 83 -11.75 4.86 -5.64
CA LEU A 83 -10.87 4.46 -6.74
C LEU A 83 -9.38 4.74 -6.53
N GLY A 84 -8.57 3.74 -6.91
CA GLY A 84 -7.15 3.90 -7.15
C GLY A 84 -6.93 4.48 -8.53
N ARG A 85 -6.25 5.62 -8.60
CA ARG A 85 -6.04 6.40 -9.81
C ARG A 85 -4.59 6.43 -10.20
N PHE A 86 -4.32 6.30 -11.50
CA PHE A 86 -3.03 6.60 -12.08
C PHE A 86 -3.18 7.81 -13.01
N GLY A 87 -2.44 8.89 -12.76
CA GLY A 87 -2.55 10.12 -13.54
C GLY A 87 -3.97 10.71 -13.54
N GLY A 88 -4.70 10.55 -12.43
CA GLY A 88 -6.10 10.99 -12.29
C GLY A 88 -7.14 10.06 -12.91
N ILE A 89 -6.74 9.02 -13.65
CA ILE A 89 -7.64 8.05 -14.26
C ILE A 89 -7.83 6.87 -13.31
N GLY A 90 -9.08 6.50 -13.02
CA GLY A 90 -9.39 5.33 -12.19
C GLY A 90 -8.95 4.02 -12.87
N VAL A 91 -8.04 3.29 -12.25
CA VAL A 91 -7.47 2.03 -12.75
C VAL A 91 -7.69 0.86 -11.80
N ILE A 92 -7.94 1.13 -10.51
CA ILE A 92 -8.28 0.11 -9.51
C ILE A 92 -9.62 0.51 -8.90
N PHE A 93 -10.61 -0.38 -9.03
CA PHE A 93 -11.94 -0.19 -8.42
C PHE A 93 -11.93 -0.53 -6.93
N SER A 94 -11.45 -1.73 -6.60
CA SER A 94 -11.35 -2.28 -5.25
C SER A 94 -10.22 -3.31 -5.23
N SER A 95 -9.55 -3.46 -4.10
CA SER A 95 -8.61 -4.55 -3.82
C SER A 95 -8.70 -4.98 -2.37
N GLY A 96 -8.34 -6.24 -2.12
CA GLY A 96 -8.39 -6.88 -0.81
C GLY A 96 -7.97 -8.36 -0.94
N PHE A 97 -8.49 -9.24 -0.09
CA PHE A 97 -8.07 -10.64 -0.06
C PHE A 97 -9.21 -11.59 0.36
N PHE A 98 -9.06 -12.86 -0.01
CA PHE A 98 -9.86 -13.97 0.49
C PHE A 98 -8.95 -14.93 1.24
N MET A 99 -9.44 -15.49 2.35
CA MET A 99 -8.75 -16.55 3.07
C MET A 99 -9.72 -17.67 3.45
N SER A 100 -9.20 -18.89 3.44
CA SER A 100 -9.93 -20.08 3.84
C SER A 100 -9.00 -21.06 4.53
N GLY A 101 -9.57 -21.94 5.35
CA GLY A 101 -8.80 -22.95 6.07
C GLY A 101 -9.71 -23.95 6.78
N PHE A 102 -9.08 -24.82 7.58
CA PHE A 102 -9.77 -25.82 8.39
C PHE A 102 -9.40 -25.67 9.86
N THR A 103 -10.41 -25.61 10.72
CA THR A 103 -10.24 -25.67 12.18
C THR A 103 -11.11 -26.82 12.69
N ASN A 104 -10.52 -27.78 13.40
CA ASN A 104 -11.24 -28.96 13.92
C ASN A 104 -12.07 -29.70 12.85
N GLY A 105 -11.54 -29.82 11.63
CA GLY A 105 -12.21 -30.47 10.50
C GLY A 105 -13.35 -29.67 9.86
N ARG A 106 -13.61 -28.43 10.30
CA ARG A 106 -14.61 -27.53 9.71
C ARG A 106 -13.92 -26.55 8.77
N LEU A 107 -14.37 -26.54 7.52
CA LEU A 107 -13.98 -25.53 6.53
C LEU A 107 -14.56 -24.18 6.94
N TRP A 108 -13.73 -23.15 6.87
CA TRP A 108 -14.14 -21.76 7.03
C TRP A 108 -13.55 -20.90 5.91
N ALA A 109 -14.19 -19.78 5.64
CA ALA A 109 -13.69 -18.75 4.75
C ALA A 109 -14.14 -17.38 5.25
N PHE A 110 -13.31 -16.37 5.02
CA PHE A 110 -13.64 -14.96 5.20
C PHE A 110 -12.84 -14.12 4.20
N ALA A 111 -13.21 -12.86 4.04
CA ALA A 111 -12.51 -11.97 3.14
C ALA A 111 -12.61 -10.51 3.57
N GLN A 112 -11.70 -9.71 3.04
CA GLN A 112 -11.89 -8.27 2.85
C GLN A 112 -11.96 -8.03 1.34
N ALA A 113 -13.16 -7.91 0.79
CA ALA A 113 -13.41 -7.77 -0.64
C ALA A 113 -14.68 -6.93 -0.84
N SER A 114 -14.55 -5.61 -0.67
CA SER A 114 -15.66 -4.65 -0.66
C SER A 114 -16.51 -4.71 -1.94
N ALA A 115 -15.90 -4.91 -3.12
CA ALA A 115 -16.63 -5.05 -4.39
C ALA A 115 -17.55 -6.29 -4.44
N SER A 116 -17.31 -7.29 -3.59
CA SER A 116 -18.18 -8.47 -3.44
C SER A 116 -19.13 -8.37 -2.23
N LEU A 117 -19.13 -7.23 -1.53
CA LEU A 117 -19.84 -7.00 -0.27
C LEU A 117 -19.43 -8.00 0.82
N ILE A 118 -18.14 -8.32 0.89
CA ILE A 118 -17.57 -9.18 1.92
C ILE A 118 -16.58 -8.36 2.73
N GLU A 119 -16.99 -7.90 3.91
CA GLU A 119 -16.19 -7.01 4.76
C GLU A 119 -16.10 -7.60 6.16
N ASN A 120 -15.33 -8.69 6.31
CA ASN A 120 -15.30 -9.49 7.54
C ASN A 120 -14.24 -9.07 8.56
N MET A 121 -13.48 -8.01 8.26
CA MET A 121 -12.39 -7.56 9.10
C MET A 121 -12.84 -6.42 10.03
N THR A 122 -12.27 -6.42 11.21
CA THR A 122 -12.37 -5.32 12.18
C THR A 122 -10.98 -4.83 12.54
N PRO A 123 -10.79 -3.56 12.87
CA PRO A 123 -9.49 -3.01 13.21
C PRO A 123 -8.93 -3.61 14.50
N GLY A 124 -7.61 -3.64 14.65
CA GLY A 124 -6.91 -4.05 15.87
C GLY A 124 -6.48 -5.52 15.87
N THR A 125 -6.06 -5.98 17.04
CA THR A 125 -5.66 -7.37 17.30
C THR A 125 -6.83 -8.17 17.85
N VAL A 126 -6.70 -9.49 17.88
CA VAL A 126 -7.67 -10.39 18.54
C VAL A 126 -7.80 -10.02 20.02
N ALA A 127 -6.69 -9.63 20.65
CA ALA A 127 -6.64 -9.23 22.06
C ALA A 127 -7.23 -7.83 22.30
N SER A 128 -6.94 -6.84 21.46
CA SER A 128 -7.45 -5.46 21.63
C SER A 128 -8.92 -5.33 21.26
N GLY A 129 -9.39 -6.17 20.34
CA GLY A 129 -10.71 -6.08 19.76
C GLY A 129 -10.90 -4.82 18.89
N PRO A 130 -12.14 -4.60 18.40
CA PRO A 130 -12.44 -3.63 17.33
C PRO A 130 -12.46 -2.16 17.77
N ASN A 131 -12.38 -1.89 19.08
CA ASN A 131 -12.62 -0.56 19.66
C ASN A 131 -11.33 0.12 20.14
N ASP A 132 -10.17 -0.47 19.85
CA ASP A 132 -8.89 0.16 20.22
C ASP A 132 -8.70 1.46 19.42
N PRO A 133 -8.57 2.63 20.08
CA PRO A 133 -8.41 3.91 19.40
C PRO A 133 -7.04 4.09 18.74
N ASP A 134 -6.09 3.20 19.02
CA ASP A 134 -4.77 3.16 18.40
C ASP A 134 -4.73 2.18 17.22
N ALA A 135 -5.73 1.32 17.04
CA ALA A 135 -5.82 0.46 15.87
C ALA A 135 -6.23 1.28 14.63
N VAL A 136 -5.26 1.98 14.06
CA VAL A 136 -5.40 2.93 12.95
C VAL A 136 -4.30 2.72 11.92
N ILE A 137 -4.25 3.57 10.89
CA ILE A 137 -3.14 3.61 9.94
C ILE A 137 -2.01 4.49 10.50
N TYR A 138 -0.81 3.95 10.52
CA TYR A 138 0.44 4.65 10.82
C TYR A 138 1.20 4.87 9.52
N VAL A 139 1.71 6.07 9.32
CA VAL A 139 2.46 6.43 8.11
C VAL A 139 3.81 7.00 8.47
N VAL A 140 4.84 6.56 7.77
CA VAL A 140 6.18 7.14 7.83
C VAL A 140 6.65 7.46 6.42
N ASN A 141 7.32 8.60 6.28
CA ASN A 141 7.90 9.05 5.04
C ASN A 141 9.41 9.24 5.22
N LYS A 142 10.18 9.03 4.15
CA LYS A 142 11.63 9.21 4.19
C LYS A 142 12.08 10.65 4.41
N GLU A 143 11.23 11.61 4.06
CA GLU A 143 11.46 13.03 4.31
C GLU A 143 10.98 13.46 5.71
N ASP A 144 10.47 12.54 6.53
CA ASP A 144 10.18 12.84 7.93
C ASP A 144 11.48 13.10 8.69
N GLU A 145 11.44 14.10 9.59
CA GLU A 145 12.56 14.35 10.49
C GLU A 145 12.80 13.11 11.39
N PRO A 146 14.04 12.59 11.46
CA PRO A 146 14.39 11.54 12.39
C PRO A 146 13.93 11.86 13.81
N PHE A 147 13.42 10.86 14.51
CA PHE A 147 12.87 10.96 15.87
C PHE A 147 11.67 11.92 16.02
N GLY A 148 11.16 12.44 14.90
CA GLY A 148 10.01 13.32 14.86
C GLY A 148 8.68 12.61 15.19
N LEU A 149 7.58 13.33 15.03
CA LEU A 149 6.26 12.85 15.47
C LEU A 149 5.87 11.50 14.85
N SER A 150 6.15 11.25 13.58
CA SER A 150 5.78 9.98 12.94
C SER A 150 6.57 8.79 13.51
N TRP A 151 7.83 9.00 13.88
CA TRP A 151 8.67 7.99 14.52
C TRP A 151 8.20 7.73 15.96
N GLN A 152 7.79 8.77 16.67
CA GLN A 152 7.19 8.64 18.01
C GLN A 152 5.82 7.96 17.96
N ASP A 153 4.98 8.28 16.97
CA ASP A 153 3.68 7.63 16.78
C ASP A 153 3.87 6.14 16.43
N TRP A 154 4.89 5.80 15.64
CA TRP A 154 5.23 4.41 15.28
C TRP A 154 5.50 3.54 16.51
N LYS A 155 5.96 4.13 17.62
CA LYS A 155 6.13 3.41 18.88
C LYS A 155 4.84 2.76 19.37
N THR A 156 3.70 3.42 19.17
CA THR A 156 2.41 2.80 19.51
C THR A 156 2.11 1.59 18.63
N ALA A 157 2.50 1.64 17.35
CA ALA A 157 2.35 0.51 16.43
C ALA A 157 3.21 -0.68 16.85
N VAL A 158 4.46 -0.43 17.25
CA VAL A 158 5.37 -1.47 17.78
C VAL A 158 4.84 -2.02 19.10
N ASP A 159 4.69 -1.15 20.12
CA ASP A 159 4.41 -1.56 21.50
C ASP A 159 3.05 -2.27 21.67
N LYS A 160 2.04 -1.88 20.88
CA LYS A 160 0.68 -2.42 21.02
C LYS A 160 0.33 -3.50 20.02
N PHE A 161 0.96 -3.49 18.84
CA PHE A 161 0.48 -4.24 17.68
C PHE A 161 1.57 -4.99 16.94
N ASP A 162 2.79 -5.04 17.49
CA ASP A 162 3.95 -5.72 16.93
C ASP A 162 4.26 -5.28 15.49
N ALA A 163 4.24 -3.97 15.23
CA ALA A 163 4.81 -3.44 13.99
C ALA A 163 6.32 -3.66 13.96
N ASP A 164 6.86 -3.91 12.76
CA ASP A 164 8.29 -4.07 12.57
C ASP A 164 9.03 -2.72 12.74
N PHE A 165 10.33 -2.80 13.06
CA PHE A 165 11.24 -1.66 13.15
C PHE A 165 12.70 -2.12 13.05
N TYR A 166 13.62 -1.19 12.82
CA TYR A 166 15.05 -1.42 12.93
C TYR A 166 15.51 -1.17 14.38
N ASN A 167 15.97 -2.23 15.06
CA ASN A 167 16.55 -2.16 16.40
C ASN A 167 18.07 -1.93 16.31
N GLY A 168 18.46 -0.66 16.18
CA GLY A 168 19.87 -0.27 16.04
C GLY A 168 20.62 -0.28 17.37
N ASP A 169 19.93 0.10 18.44
CA ASP A 169 20.52 0.23 19.77
C ASP A 169 20.67 -1.12 20.50
N GLY A 170 20.04 -2.18 19.97
CA GLY A 170 20.05 -3.53 20.51
C GLY A 170 19.23 -3.68 21.79
N SER A 171 18.33 -2.72 22.08
CA SER A 171 17.51 -2.71 23.27
C SER A 171 16.50 -3.85 23.26
N VAL A 172 16.28 -4.45 24.43
CA VAL A 172 15.32 -5.54 24.64
C VAL A 172 14.57 -5.38 25.95
N ASP A 173 13.36 -5.94 26.01
CA ASP A 173 12.58 -6.06 27.23
C ASP A 173 13.12 -7.14 28.17
N GLY A 174 12.44 -7.35 29.31
CA GLY A 174 12.83 -8.36 30.30
C GLY A 174 12.73 -9.81 29.81
N ASP A 175 12.02 -10.04 28.71
CA ASP A 175 11.83 -11.35 28.08
C ASP A 175 12.76 -11.54 26.87
N GLY A 176 13.57 -10.53 26.53
CA GLY A 176 14.54 -10.55 25.44
C GLY A 176 13.97 -10.15 24.08
N ASN A 177 12.76 -9.57 24.02
CA ASN A 177 12.19 -9.07 22.78
C ASN A 177 12.72 -7.66 22.47
N PRO A 178 13.06 -7.35 21.20
CA PRO A 178 13.43 -6.00 20.78
C PRO A 178 12.46 -4.92 21.28
N THR A 179 12.98 -3.82 21.83
CA THR A 179 12.18 -2.65 22.18
C THR A 179 12.46 -1.51 21.22
N TYR A 180 11.46 -0.68 20.95
CA TYR A 180 11.61 0.48 20.05
C TYR A 180 11.71 1.79 20.84
N THR A 181 12.85 2.44 20.71
CA THR A 181 13.23 3.69 21.37
C THR A 181 13.86 4.67 20.37
N PRO A 182 13.05 5.38 19.55
CA PRO A 182 13.55 6.35 18.59
C PRO A 182 14.07 7.60 19.30
N ILE A 183 15.32 7.56 19.72
CA ILE A 183 16.03 8.62 20.46
C ILE A 183 17.32 8.94 19.72
N ASP A 184 17.56 10.24 19.54
CA ASP A 184 18.85 10.78 19.09
C ASP A 184 19.86 10.73 20.25
N HIS A 185 20.78 9.77 20.21
CA HIS A 185 21.77 9.54 21.25
C HIS A 185 22.82 10.64 21.34
N ASN A 186 23.17 11.28 20.22
CA ASN A 186 24.25 12.26 20.14
C ASN A 186 23.79 13.71 19.93
N GLY A 187 22.48 13.91 19.75
CA GLY A 187 21.83 15.21 19.61
C GLY A 187 22.09 15.91 18.27
N ASN A 188 22.44 15.15 17.21
CA ASN A 188 22.80 15.72 15.91
C ASN A 188 21.59 15.92 14.96
N GLY A 189 20.40 15.44 15.34
CA GLY A 189 19.15 15.50 14.57
C GLY A 189 19.11 14.59 13.35
N LYS A 190 19.96 13.56 13.29
CA LYS A 190 20.06 12.58 12.22
C LYS A 190 20.03 11.18 12.83
N TRP A 191 19.50 10.24 12.07
CA TRP A 191 19.54 8.85 12.44
C TRP A 191 20.92 8.25 12.16
N ASP A 192 21.46 7.56 13.16
CA ASP A 192 22.69 6.78 13.12
C ASP A 192 22.39 5.26 13.23
N ASP A 193 23.28 4.40 12.71
CA ASP A 193 23.04 2.94 12.61
C ASP A 193 22.87 2.24 13.97
N ASP A 194 23.26 2.89 15.08
CA ASP A 194 23.11 2.43 16.46
C ASP A 194 21.86 3.00 17.17
N GLU A 195 20.91 3.53 16.40
CA GLU A 195 19.65 4.09 16.86
C GLU A 195 18.45 3.43 16.17
N ASP A 196 17.30 3.47 16.82
CA ASP A 196 16.11 2.85 16.29
C ASP A 196 15.41 3.70 15.21
N MET A 197 14.87 3.00 14.21
CA MET A 197 14.09 3.61 13.12
C MET A 197 12.82 2.79 12.87
N PRO A 198 11.68 3.42 12.51
CA PRO A 198 10.51 2.70 12.01
C PRO A 198 10.84 1.73 10.88
N ASP A 199 9.95 0.80 10.55
CA ASP A 199 10.05 -0.01 9.33
C ASP A 199 9.74 0.83 8.07
N LEU A 200 10.59 1.82 7.81
CA LEU A 200 10.51 2.69 6.66
C LEU A 200 11.01 1.94 5.43
N LEU A 201 10.08 1.42 4.64
CA LEU A 201 10.34 0.81 3.35
C LEU A 201 10.13 1.84 2.23
N GLY A 202 11.16 2.07 1.42
CA GLY A 202 11.10 3.02 0.32
C GLY A 202 11.01 4.47 0.76
N ASP A 203 10.18 5.26 0.08
CA ASP A 203 10.03 6.70 0.35
C ASP A 203 8.75 7.01 1.14
N GLU A 204 7.76 6.12 1.13
CA GLU A 204 6.54 6.21 1.96
C GLU A 204 6.10 4.80 2.36
N THR A 205 5.80 4.61 3.64
CA THR A 205 5.24 3.37 4.20
C THR A 205 4.00 3.67 5.03
N ALA A 206 2.92 2.94 4.77
CA ALA A 206 1.72 2.92 5.56
C ALA A 206 1.52 1.53 6.17
N TRP A 207 1.11 1.48 7.44
CA TRP A 207 0.96 0.23 8.18
C TRP A 207 -0.31 0.24 9.01
N CYS A 208 -0.98 -0.91 9.11
CA CYS A 208 -2.09 -1.12 10.04
C CYS A 208 -2.25 -2.60 10.42
N VAL A 209 -3.00 -2.84 11.49
CA VAL A 209 -3.40 -4.18 11.94
C VAL A 209 -4.92 -4.30 11.99
N TYR A 210 -5.42 -5.46 11.57
CA TYR A 210 -6.84 -5.81 11.66
C TYR A 210 -7.03 -7.31 11.78
N THR A 211 -8.22 -7.72 12.22
CA THR A 211 -8.54 -9.10 12.60
C THR A 211 -9.87 -9.53 11.99
N ASP A 212 -10.09 -10.84 11.85
CA ASP A 212 -11.36 -11.41 11.41
C ASP A 212 -12.49 -11.35 12.47
N GLY A 213 -12.34 -10.49 13.46
CA GLY A 213 -13.19 -10.34 14.65
C GLY A 213 -14.66 -9.97 14.40
N GLN A 214 -15.10 -9.73 13.17
CA GLN A 214 -16.53 -9.53 12.88
C GLN A 214 -17.31 -10.81 13.21
N LEU A 215 -18.25 -10.71 14.15
CA LEU A 215 -19.06 -11.85 14.59
C LEU A 215 -19.81 -12.48 13.41
N GLY A 216 -19.89 -13.82 13.38
CA GLY A 216 -20.48 -14.55 12.25
C GLY A 216 -21.92 -14.16 11.91
N ALA A 217 -22.70 -13.73 12.90
CA ALA A 217 -24.08 -13.24 12.70
C ALA A 217 -24.15 -11.85 12.03
N GLN A 218 -23.07 -11.07 12.07
CA GLN A 218 -22.96 -9.73 11.49
C GLN A 218 -22.34 -9.75 10.08
N ARG A 219 -21.76 -10.89 9.67
CA ARG A 219 -21.15 -11.06 8.35
C ARG A 219 -22.24 -11.15 7.26
N LEU A 220 -22.28 -10.18 6.35
CA LEU A 220 -23.24 -10.15 5.22
C LEU A 220 -23.11 -11.37 4.30
N ARG A 221 -21.87 -11.80 4.08
CA ARG A 221 -21.48 -13.02 3.36
C ARG A 221 -20.68 -13.89 4.30
N PHE A 222 -20.75 -15.21 4.14
CA PHE A 222 -20.22 -16.18 5.12
C PHE A 222 -20.88 -16.07 6.51
N ALA A 223 -22.19 -15.77 6.52
CA ALA A 223 -22.98 -15.75 7.74
C ALA A 223 -22.87 -17.10 8.49
N GLY A 224 -22.66 -17.03 9.81
CA GLY A 224 -22.46 -18.19 10.67
C GLY A 224 -21.04 -18.78 10.66
N VAL A 225 -20.09 -18.18 9.94
CA VAL A 225 -18.66 -18.45 10.14
C VAL A 225 -18.15 -17.54 11.25
N ASP A 226 -17.83 -18.12 12.40
CA ASP A 226 -17.25 -17.38 13.53
C ASP A 226 -15.80 -16.93 13.26
N PRO A 227 -15.32 -15.87 13.92
CA PRO A 227 -13.90 -15.51 13.89
C PRO A 227 -12.98 -16.68 14.24
N GLN A 228 -11.89 -16.82 13.50
CA GLN A 228 -10.87 -17.86 13.68
C GLN A 228 -9.69 -17.38 14.53
N GLY A 229 -9.68 -16.11 14.92
CA GLY A 229 -8.57 -15.51 15.69
C GLY A 229 -7.40 -15.14 14.78
N VAL A 230 -7.69 -14.74 13.54
CA VAL A 230 -6.66 -14.32 12.59
C VAL A 230 -6.43 -12.82 12.76
N GLU A 231 -5.15 -12.46 12.71
CA GLU A 231 -4.66 -11.09 12.59
C GLU A 231 -3.91 -10.92 11.28
N ILE A 232 -4.10 -9.77 10.66
CA ILE A 232 -3.41 -9.34 9.45
C ILE A 232 -2.70 -8.04 9.81
N ARG A 233 -1.37 -8.05 9.71
CA ARG A 233 -0.52 -6.87 9.76
C ARG A 233 -0.19 -6.52 8.31
N GLN A 234 -0.59 -5.34 7.86
CA GLN A 234 -0.46 -4.93 6.47
C GLN A 234 0.48 -3.74 6.33
N THR A 235 1.54 -3.93 5.56
CA THR A 235 2.46 -2.88 5.11
C THR A 235 2.18 -2.54 3.65
N ILE A 236 2.04 -1.25 3.34
CA ILE A 236 1.95 -0.71 1.98
C ILE A 236 3.10 0.28 1.83
N PHE A 237 3.95 0.09 0.82
CA PHE A 237 5.11 0.94 0.62
C PHE A 237 5.32 1.30 -0.85
N GLY A 238 6.06 2.37 -1.09
CA GLY A 238 6.33 2.89 -2.42
C GLY A 238 7.68 3.57 -2.51
N PHE A 239 8.34 3.43 -3.66
CA PHE A 239 9.55 4.15 -4.00
C PHE A 239 9.22 5.24 -5.00
N ALA A 240 9.55 6.49 -4.70
CA ALA A 240 9.44 7.61 -5.61
C ALA A 240 10.34 7.38 -6.83
N SER A 241 9.76 7.46 -8.01
CA SER A 241 10.43 7.33 -9.28
C SER A 241 10.75 8.70 -9.84
N LYS A 242 11.98 8.89 -10.34
CA LYS A 242 12.39 10.13 -11.03
C LYS A 242 11.98 10.16 -12.51
N GLY A 243 11.31 9.11 -13.01
CA GLY A 243 10.96 8.94 -14.43
C GLY A 243 9.58 9.46 -14.81
N ALA A 244 9.08 9.04 -15.99
CA ALA A 244 7.75 9.42 -16.50
C ALA A 244 6.57 9.00 -15.60
N LEU A 245 6.82 8.12 -14.63
CA LEU A 245 5.85 7.69 -13.63
C LEU A 245 5.90 8.55 -12.36
N GLY A 246 6.96 9.34 -12.14
CA GLY A 246 7.09 10.21 -10.97
C GLY A 246 6.05 11.31 -10.94
N ASN A 247 5.62 11.67 -9.73
CA ASN A 247 4.87 12.89 -9.44
C ASN A 247 5.71 13.90 -8.69
#